data_AF-A0A929FU82-F1
#
_entry.id   AF-A0A929FU82-F1
#
_cell.length_a   1.000
_cell.length_b   1.000
_cell.length_c   1.000
_cell.angle_alpha   90.00
_cell.angle_beta   90.00
_cell.angle_gamma   90.00
#
_symmetry.space_group_name_H-M   'P 1'
#
loop_
_entity.id
_entity.type
_entity.pdbx_description
1 polymer ?
#
loop_
_entity_poly.entity_id
_entity_poly.type
_entity_poly.pdbx_seq_one_letter_code
_entity_poly.pdbx_strand_id
1 'polypeptide(L)'
;MPEDDALKRLMQQKRPSVSPRQDSLTPKSTDANTSLTQDTLTEAQSTLNREQGTGNSPLEGDSRPESVDLPEVIRTTARLEKSVDKALRQLCMETGVTKEVWFEAAYLYLAEHSEELEAVNQIALERLERRKRADDLRKLRTMQKRLSGEF
;
A
#
# COMPACT_ATOMS: atom_id res chain seq x y z
N MET A 1 31.78 -16.92 -23.31
CA MET A 1 31.10 -16.86 -22.01
C MET A 1 31.51 -15.57 -21.29
N PRO A 2 30.71 -14.48 -21.35
CA PRO A 2 31.03 -13.21 -20.69
C PRO A 2 29.97 -12.81 -19.64
N GLU A 3 29.47 -13.74 -18.84
CA GLU A 3 28.47 -13.41 -17.80
C GLU A 3 29.08 -12.66 -16.61
N ASP A 4 30.38 -12.84 -16.36
CA ASP A 4 31.12 -12.18 -15.27
C ASP A 4 31.35 -10.67 -15.50
N ASP A 5 31.31 -10.21 -16.75
CA ASP A 5 31.56 -8.81 -17.12
C ASP A 5 30.32 -7.93 -16.84
N ALA A 6 29.12 -8.48 -17.05
CA ALA A 6 27.87 -7.76 -16.81
C ALA A 6 27.62 -7.46 -15.32
N LEU A 7 27.91 -8.43 -14.44
CA LEU A 7 27.77 -8.26 -12.98
C LEU A 7 28.79 -7.26 -12.43
N LYS A 8 30.03 -7.31 -12.89
CA LYS A 8 31.07 -6.33 -12.51
C LYS A 8 30.68 -4.91 -12.92
N ARG A 9 30.09 -4.73 -14.10
CA ARG A 9 29.59 -3.43 -14.57
C ARG A 9 28.45 -2.90 -13.70
N LEU A 10 27.53 -3.75 -13.27
CA LEU A 10 26.40 -3.36 -12.42
C LEU A 10 26.87 -2.90 -11.02
N MET A 11 27.84 -3.60 -10.44
CA MET A 11 28.39 -3.24 -9.13
C MET A 11 29.19 -1.92 -9.16
N GLN A 12 29.77 -1.56 -10.30
CA GLN A 12 30.57 -0.35 -10.47
C GLN A 12 29.75 0.89 -10.89
N GLN A 13 28.43 0.76 -11.06
CA GLN A 13 27.59 1.90 -11.40
C GLN A 13 27.46 2.85 -10.20
N LYS A 14 28.04 4.05 -10.33
CA LYS A 14 27.79 5.17 -9.41
C LYS A 14 26.35 5.62 -9.59
N ARG A 15 25.53 5.38 -8.57
CA ARG A 15 24.14 5.86 -8.56
C ARG A 15 24.16 7.39 -8.52
N PRO A 16 23.35 8.07 -9.37
CA PRO A 16 23.19 9.51 -9.27
C PRO A 16 22.69 9.87 -7.87
N SER A 17 23.52 10.59 -7.13
CA SER A 17 23.14 11.12 -5.82
C SER A 17 22.42 12.44 -6.04
N VAL A 18 21.14 12.49 -5.67
CA VAL A 18 20.34 13.71 -5.74
C VAL A 18 20.48 14.43 -4.41
N SER A 19 20.80 15.72 -4.45
CA SER A 19 20.82 16.57 -3.27
C SER A 19 19.43 16.59 -2.60
N PRO A 20 19.33 16.43 -1.27
CA PRO A 20 18.07 16.55 -0.55
C PRO A 20 17.44 17.92 -0.82
N ARG A 21 16.15 17.94 -1.14
CA ARG A 21 15.40 19.19 -1.24
C ARG A 21 15.22 19.78 0.16
N GLN A 22 15.49 21.07 0.30
CA GLN A 22 15.23 21.82 1.52
C GLN A 22 13.80 22.36 1.42
N ASP A 23 12.85 21.76 2.15
CA ASP A 23 11.45 22.22 2.24
C ASP A 23 11.26 23.28 3.35
N SER A 24 12.32 24.00 3.74
CA SER A 24 12.25 24.97 4.84
C SER A 24 12.21 26.41 4.33
N LEU A 25 11.20 27.18 4.77
CA LEU A 25 11.03 28.62 4.50
C LEU A 25 11.75 29.52 5.53
N THR A 26 12.84 29.07 6.14
CA THR A 26 13.63 29.92 7.05
C THR A 26 15.14 29.70 6.87
N PRO A 27 15.95 30.76 6.73
CA PRO A 27 17.40 30.62 6.58
C PRO A 27 18.04 30.19 7.91
N LYS A 28 18.78 29.08 7.92
CA LYS A 28 19.57 28.64 9.07
C LYS A 28 21.00 29.14 8.96
N SER A 29 21.41 29.98 9.91
CA SER A 29 22.81 30.36 10.12
C SER A 29 23.60 29.17 10.66
N THR A 30 24.75 28.95 10.05
CA THR A 30 25.81 28.02 10.41
C THR A 30 26.35 28.32 11.82
N ASP A 31 26.63 27.30 12.64
CA ASP A 31 28.00 27.05 13.12
C ASP A 31 28.14 25.81 14.03
N ALA A 32 29.30 25.17 13.83
CA ALA A 32 30.10 24.33 14.73
C ALA A 32 29.66 22.90 15.11
N ASN A 33 30.22 21.95 14.34
CA ASN A 33 30.79 20.64 14.70
C ASN A 33 30.72 20.17 16.18
N THR A 34 30.20 18.95 16.38
CA THR A 34 30.97 17.85 17.02
C THR A 34 30.33 16.48 16.71
N SER A 35 31.18 15.46 16.69
CA SER A 35 30.99 14.12 16.15
C SER A 35 30.62 13.08 17.23
N LEU A 36 30.06 11.94 16.79
CA LEU A 36 29.84 10.64 17.49
C LEU A 36 28.71 10.67 18.56
N THR A 37 27.77 9.73 18.71
CA THR A 37 27.74 8.26 18.59
C THR A 37 26.29 7.73 18.42
N GLN A 38 26.18 6.59 17.74
CA GLN A 38 25.32 5.40 17.96
C GLN A 38 23.90 5.50 18.60
N ASP A 39 22.95 4.98 17.82
CA ASP A 39 21.80 4.11 18.10
C ASP A 39 20.90 4.24 19.36
N THR A 40 19.61 4.08 19.04
CA THR A 40 18.50 3.45 19.77
C THR A 40 17.63 4.28 20.75
N LEU A 41 16.33 4.21 20.42
CA LEU A 41 15.12 4.27 21.26
C LEU A 41 14.53 5.65 21.64
N THR A 42 13.35 5.87 21.04
CA THR A 42 12.08 6.33 21.62
C THR A 42 11.97 7.72 22.25
N GLU A 43 10.88 8.39 21.85
CA GLU A 43 10.09 9.38 22.61
C GLU A 43 10.47 10.87 22.63
N ALA A 44 9.39 11.65 22.82
CA ALA A 44 9.25 13.09 23.02
C ALA A 44 9.41 13.99 21.77
N GLN A 45 8.31 14.57 21.25
CA GLN A 45 7.78 15.89 21.67
C GLN A 45 8.87 16.97 21.66
N SER A 46 8.73 18.10 20.97
CA SER A 46 8.01 19.29 21.46
C SER A 46 8.36 20.45 20.49
N THR A 47 7.51 21.41 20.13
CA THR A 47 7.16 22.64 20.87
C THR A 47 6.48 23.56 19.82
N LEU A 48 5.47 24.35 20.12
CA LEU A 48 5.61 25.62 20.84
C LEU A 48 4.25 26.11 21.34
N ASN A 49 4.16 26.23 22.67
CA ASN A 49 3.20 27.05 23.38
C ASN A 49 3.45 28.53 23.12
N ARG A 50 2.37 29.31 23.00
CA ARG A 50 2.33 30.75 23.26
C ARG A 50 1.10 31.06 24.11
N GLU A 51 1.32 31.25 25.41
CA GLU A 51 0.41 31.93 26.33
C GLU A 51 0.83 33.43 26.38
N GLN A 52 0.07 34.46 26.75
CA GLN A 52 -1.06 34.61 27.67
C GLN A 52 -1.94 35.82 27.27
N GLY A 53 -3.18 35.89 27.77
CA GLY A 53 -4.02 37.08 27.75
C GLY A 53 -5.45 36.91 28.31
N THR A 54 -5.56 36.58 29.61
CA THR A 54 -6.62 36.92 30.60
C THR A 54 -8.06 37.29 30.17
N GLY A 55 -9.05 36.54 30.69
CA GLY A 55 -10.45 36.97 30.85
C GLY A 55 -11.36 35.88 31.46
N ASN A 56 -11.84 36.09 32.69
CA ASN A 56 -12.65 35.19 33.54
C ASN A 56 -14.01 34.73 32.94
N SER A 57 -14.43 33.48 33.18
CA SER A 57 -15.56 33.06 34.05
C SER A 57 -16.04 31.62 33.72
N PRO A 58 -16.54 30.82 34.69
CA PRO A 58 -16.70 29.37 34.58
C PRO A 58 -18.12 28.95 34.18
N LEU A 59 -18.24 27.97 33.30
CA LEU A 59 -19.46 27.18 33.13
C LEU A 59 -19.09 25.77 32.70
N GLU A 60 -19.39 24.83 33.59
CA GLU A 60 -19.23 23.40 33.43
C GLU A 60 -19.98 22.90 32.19
N GLY A 61 -19.23 22.18 31.35
CA GLY A 61 -19.76 21.34 30.29
C GLY A 61 -18.71 20.27 30.05
N ASP A 62 -18.73 19.22 30.87
CA ASP A 62 -17.96 17.99 30.64
C ASP A 62 -18.47 17.33 29.36
N SER A 63 -18.01 17.84 28.23
CA SER A 63 -18.20 17.24 26.91
C SER A 63 -16.90 16.56 26.55
N ARG A 64 -16.54 15.49 27.29
CA ARG A 64 -15.59 14.51 26.77
C ARG A 64 -16.18 14.00 25.45
N PRO A 65 -15.50 14.14 24.30
CA PRO A 65 -15.96 13.46 23.11
C PRO A 65 -15.89 11.95 23.42
N GLU A 66 -17.05 11.29 23.47
CA GLU A 66 -17.10 9.83 23.37
C GLU A 66 -16.23 9.44 22.18
N SER A 67 -15.18 8.67 22.45
CA SER A 67 -14.34 8.13 21.39
C SER A 67 -15.21 7.17 20.59
N VAL A 68 -15.74 7.66 19.47
CA VAL A 68 -16.48 6.84 18.51
C VAL A 68 -15.53 5.74 18.04
N ASP A 69 -15.89 4.48 18.28
CA ASP A 69 -15.11 3.34 17.83
C ASP A 69 -15.30 3.21 16.32
N LEU A 70 -14.35 3.73 15.55
CA LEU A 70 -14.37 3.67 14.09
C LEU A 70 -13.70 2.38 13.63
N PRO A 71 -14.27 1.68 12.63
CA PRO A 71 -13.67 0.46 12.12
C PRO A 71 -12.30 0.75 11.48
N GLU A 72 -11.29 -0.01 11.90
CA GLU A 72 -9.95 0.05 11.30
C GLU A 72 -9.97 -0.60 9.91
N VAL A 73 -9.49 0.14 8.89
CA VAL A 73 -9.49 -0.33 7.50
C VAL A 73 -8.06 -0.65 7.05
N ILE A 74 -7.84 -1.90 6.63
CA ILE A 74 -6.54 -2.36 6.10
C ILE A 74 -6.51 -2.21 4.58
N ARG A 75 -5.54 -1.43 4.09
CA ARG A 75 -5.32 -1.28 2.64
C ARG A 75 -4.71 -2.56 2.05
N THR A 76 -5.39 -3.13 1.05
CA THR A 76 -4.91 -4.30 0.30
C THR A 76 -4.84 -4.02 -1.22
N THR A 77 -4.15 -4.89 -1.97
CA THR A 77 -4.11 -4.82 -3.44
C THR A 77 -4.63 -6.10 -4.06
N ALA A 78 -5.76 -6.04 -4.78
CA ALA A 78 -6.33 -7.18 -5.49
C ALA A 78 -6.17 -7.05 -7.01
N ARG A 79 -5.80 -8.14 -7.68
CA ARG A 79 -5.73 -8.22 -9.16
C ARG A 79 -6.80 -9.15 -9.70
N LEU A 80 -7.73 -8.57 -10.44
CA LEU A 80 -8.86 -9.28 -11.03
C LEU A 80 -8.66 -9.46 -12.54
N GLU A 81 -9.30 -10.47 -13.11
CA GLU A 81 -9.37 -10.63 -14.56
C GLU A 81 -10.21 -9.50 -15.17
N LYS A 82 -9.82 -9.03 -16.36
CA LYS A 82 -10.44 -7.87 -17.02
C LYS A 82 -11.96 -7.97 -17.15
N SER A 83 -12.47 -9.14 -17.50
CA SER A 83 -13.91 -9.39 -17.64
C SER A 83 -14.64 -9.28 -16.30
N VAL A 84 -14.09 -9.92 -15.26
CA VAL A 84 -14.64 -9.89 -13.89
C VAL A 84 -14.58 -8.49 -13.32
N ASP A 85 -13.46 -7.78 -13.46
CA ASP A 85 -13.28 -6.41 -12.99
C ASP A 85 -14.25 -5.43 -13.67
N LYS A 86 -14.55 -5.63 -14.96
CA LYS A 86 -15.55 -4.84 -15.68
C LYS A 86 -16.96 -5.11 -15.15
N ALA A 87 -17.36 -6.37 -15.01
CA ALA A 87 -18.67 -6.74 -14.52
C ALA A 87 -18.89 -6.29 -13.07
N LEU A 88 -17.90 -6.51 -12.20
CA LEU A 88 -17.96 -6.10 -10.80
C LEU A 88 -18.04 -4.58 -10.65
N ARG A 89 -17.28 -3.81 -11.45
CA ARG A 89 -17.43 -2.35 -11.46
C ARG A 89 -18.85 -1.93 -11.82
N GLN A 90 -19.45 -2.54 -12.83
CA GLN A 90 -20.81 -2.22 -13.25
C GLN A 90 -21.82 -2.50 -12.12
N LEU A 91 -21.72 -3.68 -11.50
CA LEU A 91 -22.55 -4.05 -10.35
C LEU A 91 -22.43 -3.04 -9.20
N CYS A 92 -21.19 -2.68 -8.84
CA CYS A 92 -20.91 -1.68 -7.80
C CYS A 92 -21.50 -0.30 -8.14
N MET A 93 -21.43 0.13 -9.40
CA MET A 93 -22.02 1.40 -9.83
C MET A 93 -23.55 1.40 -9.73
N GLU A 94 -24.20 0.31 -10.09
CA GLU A 94 -25.66 0.17 -10.04
C GLU A 94 -26.19 0.10 -8.61
N THR A 95 -25.45 -0.56 -7.73
CA THR A 95 -25.83 -0.76 -6.32
C THR A 95 -25.35 0.36 -5.40
N GLY A 96 -24.47 1.24 -5.87
CA GLY A 96 -23.91 2.34 -5.08
C GLY A 96 -22.91 1.90 -4.00
N VAL A 97 -22.29 0.74 -4.14
CA VAL A 97 -21.29 0.21 -3.20
C VAL A 97 -19.89 0.17 -3.82
N THR A 98 -18.84 0.15 -3.01
CA THR A 98 -17.48 -0.06 -3.50
C THR A 98 -17.14 -1.55 -3.60
N LYS A 99 -16.04 -1.89 -4.29
CA LYS A 99 -15.61 -3.29 -4.42
C LYS A 99 -15.22 -3.88 -3.08
N GLU A 100 -14.59 -3.07 -2.24
CA GLU A 100 -14.14 -3.43 -0.90
C GLU A 100 -15.33 -3.84 -0.04
N VAL A 101 -16.35 -2.97 0.05
CA VAL A 101 -17.58 -3.25 0.79
C VAL A 101 -18.31 -4.48 0.21
N TRP A 102 -18.31 -4.63 -1.12
CA TRP A 102 -18.89 -5.82 -1.75
C TRP A 102 -18.15 -7.11 -1.37
N PHE A 103 -16.82 -7.09 -1.30
CA PHE A 103 -16.04 -8.25 -0.85
C PHE A 103 -16.27 -8.58 0.62
N GLU A 104 -16.35 -7.56 1.49
CA GLU A 104 -16.68 -7.73 2.91
C GLU A 104 -18.05 -8.37 3.08
N ALA A 105 -19.08 -7.79 2.44
CA ALA A 105 -20.43 -8.31 2.49
C ALA A 105 -20.54 -9.74 1.91
N ALA A 106 -19.87 -10.01 0.78
CA ALA A 106 -19.85 -11.34 0.18
C ALA A 106 -19.17 -12.37 1.09
N TYR A 107 -18.07 -11.99 1.75
CA TYR A 107 -17.40 -12.87 2.70
C TYR A 107 -18.27 -13.16 3.92
N LEU A 108 -18.88 -12.14 4.53
CA LEU A 108 -19.77 -12.31 5.68
C LEU A 108 -20.95 -13.23 5.34
N TYR A 109 -21.57 -13.03 4.19
CA TYR A 109 -22.65 -13.90 3.71
C TYR A 109 -22.17 -15.34 3.54
N LEU A 110 -21.07 -15.57 2.82
CA LEU A 110 -20.55 -16.92 2.60
C LEU A 110 -20.05 -17.60 3.89
N ALA A 111 -19.57 -16.83 4.86
CA ALA A 111 -19.14 -17.36 6.16
C ALA A 111 -20.30 -18.01 6.94
N GLU A 112 -21.53 -17.53 6.72
CA GLU A 112 -22.75 -18.11 7.29
C GLU A 112 -23.30 -19.29 6.47
N HIS A 113 -22.88 -19.45 5.21
CA HIS A 113 -23.40 -20.45 4.26
C HIS A 113 -22.30 -21.42 3.80
N SER A 114 -22.04 -22.47 4.60
CA SER A 114 -20.88 -23.35 4.40
C SER A 114 -20.86 -24.11 3.07
N GLU A 115 -22.02 -24.53 2.56
CA GLU A 115 -22.12 -25.22 1.27
C GLU A 115 -21.78 -24.30 0.10
N GLU A 116 -22.29 -23.06 0.12
CA GLU A 116 -22.00 -22.05 -0.90
C GLU A 116 -20.53 -21.63 -0.86
N LEU A 117 -19.97 -21.49 0.35
CA LEU A 117 -18.55 -21.21 0.54
C LEU A 117 -17.67 -22.31 -0.05
N GLU A 118 -18.02 -23.58 0.13
CA GLU A 118 -17.29 -24.70 -0.46
C GLU A 118 -17.35 -24.64 -2.01
N ALA A 119 -18.52 -24.39 -2.58
CA ALA A 119 -18.68 -24.24 -4.02
C ALA A 119 -17.84 -23.06 -4.57
N VAL A 120 -17.84 -21.92 -3.89
CA VAL A 120 -17.01 -20.76 -4.25
C VAL A 120 -15.52 -21.10 -4.16
N ASN A 121 -15.09 -21.86 -3.14
CA ASN A 121 -13.71 -22.29 -2.99
C ASN A 121 -13.25 -23.20 -4.13
N GLN A 122 -14.09 -24.14 -4.58
CA GLN A 122 -13.78 -24.98 -5.74
C GLN A 122 -13.58 -24.12 -7.00
N ILE A 123 -14.48 -23.17 -7.27
CA ILE A 123 -14.36 -22.23 -8.40
C ILE A 123 -13.07 -21.39 -8.27
N ALA A 124 -12.73 -20.94 -7.06
CA ALA A 124 -11.52 -20.17 -6.81
C ALA A 124 -10.24 -20.96 -7.12
N LEU A 125 -10.19 -22.24 -6.73
CA LEU A 125 -9.07 -23.15 -7.03
C LEU A 125 -8.92 -23.36 -8.54
N GLU A 126 -10.01 -23.64 -9.25
CA GLU A 126 -9.98 -23.80 -10.71
C GLU A 126 -9.47 -22.53 -11.42
N ARG A 127 -9.93 -21.36 -10.98
CA ARG A 127 -9.46 -20.07 -11.51
C ARG A 127 -7.99 -19.82 -11.21
N LEU A 128 -7.52 -20.19 -10.03
CA LEU A 128 -6.10 -20.07 -9.67
C LEU A 128 -5.24 -20.91 -10.62
N GLU A 129 -5.63 -22.15 -10.88
CA GLU A 129 -4.91 -23.00 -11.85
C GLU A 129 -4.94 -22.42 -13.26
N ARG A 130 -6.10 -21.93 -13.71
CA ARG A 130 -6.23 -21.28 -15.02
C ARG A 130 -5.26 -20.09 -15.15
N ARG A 131 -5.13 -19.27 -14.10
CA ARG A 131 -4.18 -18.14 -14.07
C ARG A 131 -2.73 -18.61 -14.15
N LYS A 132 -2.35 -19.64 -13.38
CA LYS A 132 -1.00 -20.23 -13.45
C LYS A 132 -0.65 -20.70 -14.87
N ARG A 133 -1.55 -21.47 -15.50
CA ARG A 133 -1.37 -21.91 -16.91
C ARG A 133 -1.20 -20.74 -17.87
N ALA A 134 -2.01 -19.68 -17.71
CA ALA A 134 -1.92 -18.49 -18.55
C ALA A 134 -0.64 -17.67 -18.32
N ASP A 135 -0.12 -17.62 -17.09
CA ASP A 135 1.18 -17.03 -16.79
C ASP A 135 2.32 -17.82 -17.45
N ASP A 136 2.29 -19.14 -17.36
CA ASP A 136 3.33 -19.99 -17.94
C ASP A 136 3.33 -19.92 -19.47
N LEU A 137 2.15 -19.91 -20.11
CA LEU A 137 2.04 -19.66 -21.54
C LEU A 137 2.59 -18.29 -21.95
N ARG A 138 2.37 -17.24 -21.15
CA ARG A 138 2.95 -15.91 -21.41
C ARG A 138 4.47 -15.92 -21.30
N LYS A 139 5.02 -16.61 -20.31
CA LYS A 139 6.48 -16.79 -20.16
C LYS A 139 7.05 -17.53 -21.37
N LEU A 140 6.47 -18.67 -21.74
CA LEU A 140 6.91 -19.47 -22.88
C LEU A 140 6.85 -18.66 -24.19
N ARG A 141 5.76 -17.93 -24.43
CA ARG A 141 5.62 -17.07 -25.61
C ARG A 141 6.70 -15.98 -25.64
N THR A 142 7.02 -15.40 -24.49
CA THR A 142 8.08 -14.39 -24.38
C THR A 142 9.46 -15.00 -24.65
N MET A 143 9.71 -16.21 -24.15
CA MET A 143 10.95 -16.94 -24.46
C MET A 143 11.06 -17.29 -25.94
N GLN A 144 9.98 -17.77 -26.56
CA GLN A 144 9.97 -18.12 -27.98
C GLN A 144 10.28 -16.90 -28.85
N LYS A 145 9.64 -15.74 -28.60
CA LYS A 145 9.95 -14.48 -29.29
C LYS A 145 11.43 -14.10 -29.17
N ARG A 146 12.00 -14.31 -27.98
CA ARG A 146 13.43 -14.06 -27.74
C ARG A 146 14.33 -14.95 -28.58
N LEU A 147 13.96 -16.22 -28.74
CA LEU A 147 14.74 -17.16 -29.55
C LEU A 147 14.55 -16.93 -31.04
N SER A 148 13.38 -16.51 -31.51
CA SER A 148 13.10 -16.23 -32.92
C SER A 148 13.65 -14.89 -33.40
N GLY A 149 14.20 -14.05 -32.51
CA GLY A 149 14.74 -12.73 -32.87
C GLY A 149 13.68 -11.68 -33.20
N GLU A 150 12.40 -11.96 -32.92
CA GLU A 150 11.30 -11.01 -33.08
C GLU A 150 11.20 -10.14 -31.81
N PHE A 151 11.93 -9.02 -31.80
CA PHE A 151 11.79 -7.95 -30.81
C PHE A 151 11.46 -6.62 -31.47
#